data_AF-K2FHY7-F1
#
_entry.id   AF-K2FHY7-F1
#
_cell.length_a   1.000
_cell.length_b   1.000
_cell.length_c   1.000
_cell.angle_alpha   90.00
_cell.angle_beta   90.00
_cell.angle_gamma   90.00
#
_symmetry.space_group_name_H-M   'P 1'
#
loop_
_entity.id
_entity.type
_entity.pdbx_description
1 polymer ?
#
loop_
_entity_poly.entity_id
_entity_poly.type
_entity_poly.pdbx_seq_one_letter_code
_entity_poly.pdbx_strand_id
1 'polypeptide(L)'
;MFTNGNCVDSTVSGQSLKDRFKNLRTKKKVKEFLVKRRGYKRPDFNRMILDLSRLGWTHEKIAFLLPVSGASTVSEWARGGVPNYENGEALIELWRSETGISREPREGEWGTYQYKIGQLDLL
;
A
#
# COMPACT_ATOMS: atom_id res chain seq x y z
N MET A 1 59.69 27.66 -21.73
CA MET A 1 58.47 28.11 -21.03
C MET A 1 57.38 27.10 -21.34
N PHE A 2 56.97 26.29 -20.36
CA PHE A 2 55.87 25.34 -20.52
C PHE A 2 54.70 25.80 -19.65
N THR A 3 53.53 25.92 -20.27
CA THR A 3 52.27 26.37 -19.65
C THR A 3 51.74 25.28 -18.72
N ASN A 4 51.67 25.56 -17.41
CA ASN A 4 51.01 24.67 -16.46
C ASN A 4 49.50 24.66 -16.73
N GLY A 5 49.03 23.51 -17.23
CA GLY A 5 47.63 23.23 -17.46
C GLY A 5 46.86 23.12 -16.14
N ASN A 6 45.78 23.90 -16.03
CA ASN A 6 44.73 23.69 -15.04
C ASN A 6 44.06 22.33 -15.32
N CYS A 7 44.44 21.29 -14.57
CA CYS A 7 43.64 20.08 -14.46
C CYS A 7 42.75 20.22 -13.22
N VAL A 8 41.50 20.65 -13.42
CA VAL A 8 40.49 20.59 -12.36
C VAL A 8 40.08 19.13 -12.24
N ASP A 9 40.48 18.50 -11.13
CA ASP A 9 40.18 17.10 -10.83
C ASP A 9 38.67 16.94 -10.59
N SER A 10 37.95 16.48 -11.61
CA SER A 10 36.48 16.38 -11.65
C SER A 10 35.94 15.18 -10.85
N THR A 11 36.81 14.40 -10.22
CA THR A 11 36.48 13.19 -9.46
C THR A 11 35.90 13.47 -8.06
N VAL A 12 36.15 14.66 -7.49
CA VAL A 12 35.69 15.04 -6.14
C VAL A 12 34.18 15.38 -6.10
N SER A 13 33.60 15.80 -7.23
CA SER A 13 32.18 16.18 -7.31
C SER A 13 31.22 14.97 -7.25
N GLY A 14 31.64 13.82 -7.80
CA GLY A 14 30.78 12.62 -7.90
C GLY A 14 30.75 11.73 -6.65
N GLN A 15 31.79 11.76 -5.81
CA GLN A 15 31.85 10.98 -4.57
C GLN A 15 30.90 11.55 -3.49
N SER A 16 30.81 12.89 -3.42
CA SER A 16 29.99 13.63 -2.44
C SER A 16 28.51 13.20 -2.39
N LEU A 17 27.86 12.99 -3.54
CA LEU A 17 26.43 12.60 -3.56
C LEU A 17 26.21 11.15 -3.11
N LYS A 18 27.07 10.22 -3.56
CA LYS A 18 26.99 8.81 -3.16
C LYS A 18 27.26 8.64 -1.66
N ASP A 19 28.25 9.36 -1.13
CA ASP A 19 28.58 9.35 0.30
C ASP A 19 27.52 10.03 1.15
N ARG A 20 26.90 11.13 0.67
CA ARG A 20 25.72 11.74 1.31
C ARG A 20 24.53 10.77 1.36
N PHE A 21 24.26 10.05 0.28
CA PHE A 21 23.21 9.02 0.24
C PHE A 21 23.50 7.85 1.19
N LYS A 22 24.77 7.43 1.30
CA LYS A 22 25.22 6.40 2.24
C LYS A 22 25.08 6.87 3.70
N ASN A 23 25.45 8.12 3.97
CA ASN A 23 25.28 8.78 5.27
C ASN A 23 23.81 8.99 5.65
N LEU A 24 22.91 9.18 4.68
CA LEU A 24 21.47 9.21 4.93
C LEU A 24 20.95 7.84 5.38
N ARG A 25 21.42 6.73 4.79
CA ARG A 25 21.01 5.37 5.19
C ARG A 25 21.57 4.93 6.55
N THR A 26 22.73 5.45 6.96
CA THR A 26 23.34 5.15 8.28
C THR A 26 22.72 5.96 9.43
N LYS A 27 22.00 7.06 9.14
CA LYS A 27 21.27 7.81 10.18
C LYS A 27 20.22 6.94 10.87
N LYS A 28 20.24 6.94 12.20
CA LYS A 28 19.33 6.19 13.07
C LYS A 28 17.85 6.37 12.69
N LYS A 29 17.43 7.61 12.39
CA LYS A 29 16.06 7.95 11.97
C LYS A 29 15.65 7.26 10.65
N VAL A 30 16.56 7.14 9.68
CA VAL A 30 16.28 6.45 8.40
C VAL A 30 16.25 4.94 8.61
N LYS A 31 17.13 4.39 9.45
CA LYS A 31 17.09 2.97 9.82
C LYS A 31 15.79 2.62 10.53
N GLU A 32 15.35 3.43 11.50
CA GLU A 32 14.07 3.27 12.20
C GLU A 32 12.88 3.36 11.24
N PHE A 33 12.90 4.32 10.29
CA PHE A 33 11.88 4.41 9.26
C PHE A 33 11.84 3.16 8.36
N LEU A 34 13.00 2.67 7.91
CA LEU A 34 13.10 1.45 7.11
C LEU A 34 12.62 0.21 7.89
N VAL A 35 12.91 0.12 9.19
CA VAL A 35 12.43 -0.97 10.05
C VAL A 35 10.91 -0.90 10.23
N LYS A 36 10.36 0.29 10.51
CA LYS A 36 8.89 0.49 10.58
C LYS A 36 8.21 0.13 9.26
N ARG A 37 8.84 0.45 8.12
CA ARG A 37 8.32 0.11 6.79
C ARG A 37 8.32 -1.39 6.52
N ARG A 38 9.25 -2.17 7.10
CA ARG A 38 9.29 -3.64 6.97
C ARG A 38 8.16 -4.33 7.73
N GLY A 39 7.66 -3.73 8.80
CA GLY A 39 6.52 -4.25 9.56
C GLY A 39 5.16 -3.85 8.99
N TYR A 40 5.12 -2.96 8.00
CA TYR A 40 3.86 -2.54 7.38
C TYR A 40 3.35 -3.63 6.44
N LYS A 41 2.29 -4.32 6.88
CA LYS A 41 1.56 -5.26 6.03
C LYS A 41 0.53 -4.50 5.20
N ARG A 42 0.46 -4.79 3.91
CA ARG A 42 -0.56 -4.19 3.03
C ARG A 42 -1.97 -4.64 3.47
N PRO A 43 -3.00 -3.80 3.26
CA PRO A 43 -4.38 -4.19 3.42
C PRO A 43 -4.71 -5.43 2.59
N ASP A 44 -5.55 -6.31 3.13
CA ASP A 44 -5.99 -7.53 2.46
C ASP A 44 -7.24 -7.23 1.62
N PHE A 45 -7.02 -6.76 0.40
CA PHE A 45 -8.09 -6.36 -0.51
C PHE A 45 -8.98 -7.54 -0.93
N ASN A 46 -8.41 -8.75 -1.03
CA ASN A 46 -9.18 -9.95 -1.32
C ASN A 46 -10.23 -10.18 -0.22
N ARG A 47 -9.78 -10.16 1.05
CA ARG A 47 -10.69 -10.31 2.18
C ARG A 47 -11.73 -9.20 2.24
N MET A 48 -11.37 -7.95 1.97
CA MET A 48 -12.32 -6.84 1.93
C MET A 48 -13.41 -7.05 0.86
N ILE A 49 -13.05 -7.49 -0.33
CA ILE A 49 -14.01 -7.74 -1.41
C ILE A 49 -14.91 -8.92 -1.07
N LEU A 50 -14.38 -9.97 -0.43
CA LEU A 50 -15.18 -11.09 0.08
C LEU A 50 -16.17 -10.64 1.16
N ASP A 51 -15.74 -9.77 2.07
CA ASP A 51 -16.59 -9.21 3.12
C ASP A 51 -17.73 -8.37 2.52
N LEU A 52 -17.41 -7.50 1.56
CA LEU A 52 -18.41 -6.72 0.81
C LEU A 52 -19.37 -7.64 0.05
N SER A 53 -18.87 -8.71 -0.56
CA SER A 53 -19.71 -9.70 -1.26
C SER A 53 -20.70 -10.38 -0.32
N ARG A 54 -20.29 -10.68 0.92
CA ARG A 54 -21.19 -11.23 1.96
C ARG A 54 -22.27 -10.24 2.41
N LEU A 55 -21.98 -8.94 2.32
CA LEU A 55 -22.95 -7.87 2.56
C LEU A 55 -23.85 -7.59 1.34
N GLY A 56 -23.75 -8.38 0.27
CA GLY A 56 -24.58 -8.27 -0.93
C GLY A 56 -24.05 -7.30 -1.99
N TRP A 57 -22.81 -6.82 -1.86
CA TRP A 57 -22.18 -5.99 -2.89
C TRP A 57 -21.67 -6.83 -4.05
N THR A 58 -22.02 -6.43 -5.28
CA THR A 58 -21.47 -7.06 -6.49
C THR A 58 -20.20 -6.35 -6.94
N HIS A 59 -19.32 -7.05 -7.66
CA HIS A 59 -18.11 -6.45 -8.23
C HIS A 59 -18.43 -5.26 -9.16
N GLU A 60 -19.56 -5.28 -9.85
CA GLU A 60 -20.05 -4.17 -10.68
C GLU A 60 -20.42 -2.95 -9.86
N LYS A 61 -21.14 -3.13 -8.75
CA LYS A 61 -21.53 -2.02 -7.86
C LYS A 61 -20.30 -1.39 -7.20
N ILE A 62 -19.33 -2.21 -6.82
CA ILE A 62 -18.03 -1.74 -6.30
C ILE A 62 -17.27 -0.99 -7.39
N ALA A 63 -17.21 -1.52 -8.61
CA ALA A 63 -16.52 -0.89 -9.72
C ALA A 63 -17.13 0.48 -10.11
N PHE A 64 -18.46 0.57 -10.05
CA PHE A 64 -19.20 1.81 -10.28
C PHE A 64 -18.86 2.91 -9.27
N LEU A 65 -18.60 2.55 -8.00
CA LEU A 65 -18.23 3.52 -6.96
C LEU A 65 -16.75 3.91 -6.96
N LEU A 66 -15.84 3.02 -7.39
CA LEU A 66 -14.39 3.20 -7.31
C LEU A 66 -13.76 3.81 -8.59
N PRO A 67 -14.52 4.62 -9.33
CA PRO A 67 -14.35 4.89 -10.78
C PRO A 67 -13.32 4.03 -11.54
N VAL A 68 -13.45 2.69 -11.50
CA VAL A 68 -12.55 1.79 -12.23
C VAL A 68 -13.13 1.36 -13.57
N SER A 69 -12.26 0.90 -14.48
CA SER A 69 -12.64 0.51 -15.84
C SER A 69 -13.72 -0.57 -15.91
N GLY A 70 -13.88 -1.40 -14.87
CA GLY A 70 -15.01 -2.32 -14.76
C GLY A 70 -14.86 -3.35 -13.65
N ALA A 71 -15.86 -4.23 -13.54
CA ALA A 71 -15.90 -5.31 -12.55
C ALA A 71 -14.74 -6.31 -12.69
N SER A 72 -14.12 -6.40 -13.87
CA SER A 72 -12.93 -7.23 -14.11
C SER A 72 -11.76 -6.80 -13.22
N THR A 73 -11.53 -5.50 -13.06
CA THR A 73 -10.47 -4.96 -12.21
C THR A 73 -10.69 -5.31 -10.74
N VAL A 74 -11.93 -5.19 -10.25
CA VAL A 74 -12.29 -5.62 -8.89
C VAL A 74 -12.12 -7.14 -8.73
N SER A 75 -12.47 -7.91 -9.76
CA SER A 75 -12.30 -9.36 -9.77
C SER A 75 -10.83 -9.79 -9.77
N GLU A 76 -9.92 -9.02 -10.38
CA GLU A 76 -8.48 -9.24 -10.28
C GLU A 76 -7.99 -9.02 -8.84
N TRP A 77 -8.47 -7.97 -8.17
CA TRP A 77 -8.11 -7.72 -6.76
C TRP A 77 -8.62 -8.81 -5.82
N ALA A 78 -9.81 -9.36 -6.08
CA ALA A 78 -10.33 -10.52 -5.38
C ALA A 78 -9.47 -11.78 -5.56
N ARG A 79 -8.67 -11.86 -6.63
CA ARG A 79 -7.71 -12.95 -6.88
C ARG A 79 -6.30 -12.67 -6.35
N GLY A 80 -6.10 -11.55 -5.64
CA GLY A 80 -4.79 -11.13 -5.12
C GLY A 80 -4.08 -10.08 -5.98
N GLY A 81 -4.75 -9.51 -6.98
CA GLY A 81 -4.30 -8.29 -7.65
C GLY A 81 -4.22 -7.11 -6.67
N VAL A 82 -3.33 -6.16 -6.95
CA VAL A 82 -3.11 -5.01 -6.07
C VAL A 82 -3.65 -3.75 -6.75
N PRO A 83 -4.61 -3.03 -6.14
CA PRO A 83 -5.05 -1.74 -6.66
C PRO A 83 -3.92 -0.70 -6.62
N ASN A 84 -4.05 0.35 -7.42
CA ASN A 84 -3.25 1.55 -7.24
C ASN A 84 -3.60 2.22 -5.89
N TYR A 85 -2.82 3.23 -5.49
CA TYR A 85 -3.03 3.89 -4.19
C TYR A 85 -4.44 4.49 -4.06
N GLU A 86 -4.90 5.21 -5.07
CA GLU A 86 -6.21 5.90 -5.04
C GLU A 86 -7.38 4.92 -4.93
N ASN A 87 -7.40 3.88 -5.77
CA ASN A 87 -8.48 2.89 -5.73
C ASN A 87 -8.40 2.01 -4.48
N GLY A 88 -7.18 1.77 -3.97
CA GLY A 88 -6.96 1.05 -2.72
C GLY A 88 -7.54 1.80 -1.52
N GLU A 89 -7.25 3.09 -1.40
CA GLU A 89 -7.83 3.95 -0.35
C GLU A 89 -9.36 4.01 -0.46
N ALA A 90 -9.89 4.21 -1.67
CA ALA A 90 -11.33 4.26 -1.88
C ALA A 90 -12.02 2.92 -1.54
N LEU A 91 -11.39 1.78 -1.83
CA LEU A 91 -11.90 0.46 -1.45
C LEU A 91 -11.87 0.25 0.07
N ILE A 92 -10.81 0.73 0.74
CA ILE A 92 -10.71 0.68 2.21
C ILE A 92 -11.81 1.52 2.85
N GLU A 93 -12.05 2.72 2.33
CA GLU A 93 -13.09 3.62 2.83
C GLU A 93 -14.49 3.00 2.68
N LEU A 94 -14.80 2.46 1.50
CA LEU A 94 -16.04 1.72 1.24
C LEU A 94 -16.20 0.53 2.20
N TRP A 95 -15.13 -0.25 2.39
CA TRP A 95 -15.20 -1.38 3.31
C TRP A 95 -15.42 -0.94 4.76
N ARG A 96 -14.79 0.15 5.22
CA ARG A 96 -15.00 0.69 6.57
C ARG A 96 -16.41 1.23 6.76
N SER A 97 -16.98 1.91 5.76
CA SER A 97 -18.34 2.44 5.85
C SER A 97 -19.38 1.32 5.95
N GLU A 98 -19.19 0.23 5.19
CA GLU A 98 -20.13 -0.89 5.15
C GLU A 98 -19.98 -1.84 6.35
N THR A 99 -18.75 -2.07 6.81
CA THR A 99 -18.51 -2.99 7.94
C THR A 99 -18.61 -2.31 9.31
N GLY A 100 -18.45 -0.99 9.38
CA GLY A 100 -18.38 -0.23 10.64
C GLY A 100 -17.08 -0.49 11.43
N ILE A 101 -16.10 -1.17 10.84
CA ILE A 101 -14.86 -1.56 11.53
C ILE A 101 -13.78 -0.52 11.28
N SER A 102 -13.19 0.02 12.35
CA SER A 102 -12.12 1.03 12.24
C SER A 102 -10.79 0.45 11.72
N ARG A 103 -10.47 -0.81 12.06
CA ARG A 103 -9.23 -1.49 11.66
C ARG A 103 -9.45 -2.46 10.50
N GLU A 104 -8.84 -2.13 9.37
CA GLU A 104 -8.79 -2.97 8.18
C GLU A 104 -8.02 -4.29 8.38
N PRO A 105 -8.46 -5.40 7.74
CA PRO A 105 -7.66 -6.62 7.66
C PRO A 105 -6.37 -6.37 6.87
N ARG A 106 -5.26 -6.96 7.33
CA ARG A 106 -3.98 -6.94 6.62
C ARG A 106 -3.61 -8.34 6.13
N GLU A 107 -2.79 -8.39 5.09
CA GLU A 107 -2.40 -9.68 4.51
C GLU A 107 -1.72 -10.61 5.52
N GLY A 108 -2.08 -11.89 5.44
CA GLY A 108 -1.59 -12.92 6.35
C GLY A 108 -2.20 -12.86 7.74
N GLU A 109 -3.29 -12.09 7.94
CA GLU A 109 -4.07 -12.08 9.18
C GLU A 109 -5.37 -12.91 9.10
N TRP A 110 -5.50 -13.78 8.08
CA TRP A 110 -6.74 -14.53 7.82
C TRP A 110 -7.19 -15.43 8.98
N GLY A 111 -6.26 -15.85 9.85
CA GLY A 111 -6.54 -16.63 11.06
C GLY A 111 -6.31 -15.90 12.40
N THR A 112 -5.58 -14.77 12.42
CA THR A 112 -5.23 -14.06 13.66
C THR A 112 -6.16 -12.91 13.98
N TYR A 113 -6.75 -12.27 12.96
CA TYR A 113 -7.69 -11.18 13.14
C TYR A 113 -9.08 -11.62 12.66
N GLN A 114 -9.94 -11.94 13.60
CA GLN A 114 -11.35 -12.25 13.38
C GLN A 114 -12.20 -11.07 13.83
N TYR A 115 -13.21 -10.74 13.03
CA TYR A 115 -14.16 -9.69 13.30
C TYR A 115 -15.52 -10.11 12.75
N LYS A 116 -16.60 -9.65 13.38
CA LYS A 116 -17.96 -9.89 12.92
C LYS A 116 -18.32 -8.79 11.92
N ILE A 117 -18.77 -9.19 10.74
CA ILE A 117 -19.21 -8.30 9.67
C ILE A 117 -20.72 -8.46 9.58
N GLY A 118 -21.44 -7.36 9.76
CA GLY A 118 -22.89 -7.38 9.77
C GLY A 118 -23.46 -7.94 11.07
N GLN A 119 -24.38 -7.18 11.65
CA GLN A 119 -25.34 -7.67 12.61
C GLN A 119 -26.45 -8.36 11.80
N LEU A 120 -26.26 -9.62 11.44
CA LEU A 120 -27.39 -10.43 10.99
C LEU A 120 -28.14 -10.92 12.23
N ASP A 121 -28.81 -9.98 12.93
CA ASP A 121 -29.90 -10.35 13.84
C ASP A 121 -31.08 -10.76 12.96
N LEU A 122 -31.06 -12.02 12.53
CA LEU A 122 -32.26 -12.67 12.03
C LEU A 122 -33.20 -12.86 13.23
N LEU A 123 -34.16 -11.94 13.38
CA LEU A 123 -35.38 -12.19 14.15
C LEU A 123 -36.32 -13.12 13.37
#